data_AF-A0A7L0N6W1-F1
#
_entry.id   AF-A0A7L0N6W1-F1
#
_cell.length_a   1.000
_cell.length_b   1.000
_cell.length_c   1.000
_cell.angle_alpha   90.00
_cell.angle_beta   90.00
_cell.angle_gamma   90.00
#
_symmetry.space_group_name_H-M   'P 1'
#
loop_
_entity.id
_entity.type
_entity.pdbx_description
1 polymer ?
#
loop_
_entity_poly.entity_id
_entity_poly.type
_entity_poly.pdbx_seq_one_letter_code
_entity_poly.pdbx_strand_id
1 'polypeptide(L)'
;RALKSEGVCESVLYGLPFIIKPTSCWQLDWDELETNQHSFHALCHSLLKRKWMLLAKHEPQNTSPNWNIVVHSYYVIIPSDSATLLVKAVAIRELLLPSAFPALLAEHPERIHILSPEQSALNSLEVEVAYNPLHLKSNLYKYLKSSLYKPPHRQQVQPREQRPERHQPKQVSPLPPQSRAKAAVAPLPMAPSPLQTFRPGAARRDSCEHSPLPKEYDE
;
A
#
# COMPACT_ATOMS: atom_id res chain seq x y z
N ARG A 1 4.12 -22.57 -8.65
CA ARG A 1 4.45 -23.04 -10.01
C ARG A 1 5.50 -22.11 -10.62
N ALA A 2 6.39 -22.57 -11.50
CA ALA A 2 7.31 -21.69 -12.23
C ALA A 2 6.65 -21.16 -13.50
N LEU A 3 6.86 -19.88 -13.82
CA LEU A 3 6.37 -19.19 -15.00
C LEU A 3 7.57 -18.63 -15.78
N LYS A 4 7.51 -18.60 -17.10
CA LYS A 4 8.49 -17.81 -17.89
C LYS A 4 8.13 -16.34 -17.81
N SER A 5 9.13 -15.46 -17.63
CA SER A 5 8.90 -14.01 -17.53
C SER A 5 8.19 -13.43 -18.75
N GLU A 6 8.55 -13.91 -19.95
CA GLU A 6 7.95 -13.50 -21.23
C GLU A 6 6.49 -13.93 -21.41
N GLY A 7 6.03 -14.92 -20.65
CA GLY A 7 4.67 -15.46 -20.74
C GLY A 7 3.66 -14.81 -19.80
N VAL A 8 4.10 -13.85 -18.96
CA VAL A 8 3.23 -13.17 -17.99
C VAL A 8 2.80 -11.82 -18.55
N CYS A 9 1.50 -11.62 -18.70
CA CYS A 9 0.94 -10.33 -19.08
C CYS A 9 0.93 -9.38 -17.88
N GLU A 10 1.69 -8.28 -17.94
CA GLU A 10 1.76 -7.32 -16.84
C GLU A 10 0.44 -6.58 -16.60
N SER A 11 -0.42 -6.46 -17.62
CA SER A 11 -1.73 -5.79 -17.53
C SER A 11 -2.72 -6.48 -16.59
N VAL A 12 -2.46 -7.74 -16.21
CA VAL A 12 -3.27 -8.46 -15.21
C VAL A 12 -2.60 -8.52 -13.83
N LEU A 13 -1.50 -7.79 -13.64
CA LEU A 13 -0.89 -7.61 -12.33
C LEU A 13 -1.38 -6.28 -11.75
N TYR A 14 -1.84 -6.29 -10.51
CA TYR A 14 -2.48 -5.11 -9.91
C TYR A 14 -2.13 -4.95 -8.42
N GLY A 15 -2.54 -3.81 -7.89
CA GLY A 15 -2.37 -3.47 -6.48
C GLY A 15 -0.98 -2.96 -6.14
N LEU A 16 -0.75 -2.78 -4.84
CA LEU A 16 0.52 -2.34 -4.31
C LEU A 16 1.51 -3.52 -4.28
N PRO A 17 2.73 -3.35 -4.81
CA PRO A 17 3.73 -4.40 -4.75
C PRO A 17 4.29 -4.56 -3.34
N PHE A 18 4.68 -5.79 -2.99
CA PHE A 18 5.45 -6.08 -1.78
C PHE A 18 6.87 -6.50 -2.15
N ILE A 19 7.83 -6.18 -1.28
CA ILE A 19 9.22 -6.61 -1.43
C ILE A 19 9.50 -7.66 -0.35
N ILE A 20 9.86 -8.86 -0.77
CA ILE A 20 10.37 -9.91 0.10
C ILE A 20 11.90 -9.84 0.09
N LYS A 21 12.46 -9.91 1.28
CA LYS A 21 13.89 -10.03 1.56
C LYS A 21 14.13 -11.18 2.55
N PRO A 22 15.35 -11.71 2.66
CA PRO A 22 15.69 -12.64 3.73
C PRO A 22 15.30 -12.05 5.10
N THR A 23 14.76 -12.89 5.98
CA THR A 23 14.42 -12.48 7.34
C THR A 23 15.70 -12.18 8.14
N SER A 24 15.58 -11.25 9.09
CA SER A 24 16.59 -10.98 10.11
C SER A 24 15.97 -11.15 11.50
N CYS A 25 15.04 -12.10 11.63
CA CYS A 25 14.33 -12.35 12.87
C CYS A 25 15.29 -12.87 13.94
N TRP A 26 15.27 -12.24 15.11
CA TRP A 26 16.10 -12.62 16.26
C TRP A 26 15.74 -13.98 16.87
N GLN A 27 14.59 -14.54 16.51
CA GLN A 27 14.12 -15.84 17.02
C GLN A 27 14.83 -17.03 16.35
N LEU A 28 15.53 -16.79 15.23
CA LEU A 28 16.33 -17.79 14.55
C LEU A 28 17.77 -17.69 15.03
N ASP A 29 18.50 -18.81 15.03
CA ASP A 29 19.92 -18.79 15.33
C ASP A 29 20.74 -18.22 14.15
N TRP A 30 22.02 -17.96 14.40
CA TRP A 30 22.90 -17.34 13.40
C TRP A 30 23.11 -18.23 12.17
N ASP A 31 23.23 -19.54 12.35
CA ASP A 31 23.47 -20.50 11.27
C ASP A 31 22.23 -20.64 10.37
N GLU A 32 21.03 -20.62 10.96
CA GLU A 32 19.75 -20.59 10.24
C GLU A 32 19.57 -19.28 9.46
N LEU A 33 19.90 -18.13 10.08
CA LEU A 33 19.84 -16.84 9.39
C LEU A 33 20.80 -16.80 8.18
N GLU A 34 22.02 -17.28 8.36
CA GLU A 34 23.02 -17.35 7.30
C GLU A 34 22.58 -18.31 6.19
N THR A 35 22.10 -19.51 6.55
CA THR A 35 21.60 -20.49 5.59
C THR A 35 20.39 -19.96 4.82
N ASN A 36 19.47 -19.26 5.50
CA ASN A 36 18.31 -18.63 4.88
C ASN A 36 18.74 -17.54 3.89
N GLN A 37 19.70 -16.70 4.25
CA GLN A 37 20.22 -15.66 3.36
C GLN A 37 20.85 -16.26 2.10
N HIS A 38 21.74 -17.24 2.26
CA HIS A 38 22.38 -17.93 1.13
C HIS A 38 21.35 -18.62 0.22
N SER A 39 20.39 -19.33 0.82
CA SER A 39 19.32 -20.02 0.08
C SER A 39 18.44 -19.04 -0.69
N PHE A 40 18.08 -17.92 -0.08
CA PHE A 40 17.28 -16.89 -0.73
C PHE A 40 18.01 -16.24 -1.90
N HIS A 41 19.29 -15.91 -1.73
CA HIS A 41 20.12 -15.36 -2.81
C HIS A 41 20.29 -16.37 -3.96
N ALA A 42 20.54 -17.64 -3.64
CA ALA A 42 20.64 -18.70 -4.63
C ALA A 42 19.34 -18.88 -5.42
N LEU A 43 18.18 -18.77 -4.76
CA LEU A 43 16.87 -18.77 -5.40
C LEU A 43 16.72 -17.59 -6.36
N CYS A 44 16.99 -16.36 -5.91
CA CYS A 44 16.89 -15.15 -6.75
C CYS A 44 17.75 -15.28 -8.01
N HIS A 45 19.02 -15.65 -7.84
CA HIS A 45 19.95 -15.83 -8.94
C HIS A 45 19.50 -16.93 -9.91
N SER A 46 18.98 -18.06 -9.39
CA SER A 46 18.49 -19.15 -10.22
C SER A 46 17.27 -18.76 -11.05
N LEU A 47 16.35 -17.99 -10.49
CA LEU A 47 15.17 -17.48 -11.20
C LEU A 47 15.58 -16.46 -12.28
N LEU A 48 16.48 -15.52 -11.96
CA LEU A 48 16.99 -14.54 -12.93
C LEU A 48 17.68 -15.22 -14.12
N LYS A 49 18.62 -16.15 -13.85
CA LYS A 49 19.37 -16.86 -14.88
C LYS A 49 18.45 -17.63 -15.84
N ARG A 50 17.34 -18.16 -15.34
CA ARG A 50 16.35 -18.91 -16.13
C ARG A 50 15.26 -18.02 -16.74
N LYS A 51 15.25 -16.73 -16.45
CA LYS A 51 14.15 -15.80 -16.78
C LYS A 51 12.79 -16.34 -16.28
N TRP A 52 12.78 -16.83 -15.05
CA TRP A 52 11.61 -17.44 -14.41
C TRP A 52 11.03 -16.55 -13.30
N MET A 53 9.73 -16.67 -13.11
CA MET A 53 8.94 -16.12 -12.01
C MET A 53 8.24 -17.27 -11.28
N LEU A 54 7.71 -17.01 -10.09
CA LEU A 54 6.93 -18.00 -9.34
C LEU A 54 5.47 -17.54 -9.21
N LEU A 55 4.54 -18.42 -9.58
CA LEU A 55 3.14 -18.29 -9.20
C LEU A 55 2.93 -18.90 -7.83
N ALA A 56 2.55 -18.06 -6.86
CA ALA A 56 2.16 -18.45 -5.52
C ALA A 56 0.64 -18.40 -5.37
N LYS A 57 0.10 -19.38 -4.65
CA LYS A 57 -1.29 -19.43 -4.22
C LYS A 57 -1.30 -19.13 -2.73
N HIS A 58 -2.12 -18.18 -2.31
CA HIS A 58 -2.33 -17.89 -0.90
C HIS A 58 -3.42 -18.82 -0.36
N GLU A 59 -3.05 -19.64 0.62
CA GLU A 59 -4.00 -20.49 1.33
C GLU A 59 -4.66 -19.68 2.45
N PRO A 60 -6.00 -19.57 2.47
CA PRO A 60 -6.70 -18.85 3.53
C PRO A 60 -6.56 -19.60 4.86
N GLN A 61 -6.20 -18.88 5.92
CA GLN A 61 -6.03 -19.44 7.27
C GLN A 61 -7.35 -19.81 7.95
N ASN A 62 -8.48 -19.24 7.49
CA ASN A 62 -9.80 -19.49 8.03
C ASN A 62 -10.80 -19.69 6.88
N THR A 63 -11.32 -20.90 6.75
CA THR A 63 -12.48 -21.19 5.89
C THR A 63 -13.74 -20.71 6.61
N SER A 64 -14.56 -19.87 5.95
CA SER A 64 -15.86 -19.50 6.51
C SER A 64 -16.72 -20.74 6.69
N PRO A 65 -17.34 -20.97 7.87
CA PRO A 65 -18.15 -22.16 8.11
C PRO A 65 -19.46 -22.16 7.30
N ASN A 66 -19.89 -21.00 6.79
CA ASN A 66 -21.23 -20.86 6.22
C ASN A 66 -21.33 -21.28 4.75
N TRP A 67 -20.22 -21.24 4.01
CA TRP A 67 -20.17 -21.63 2.60
C TRP A 67 -18.91 -22.47 2.39
N ASN A 68 -19.08 -23.72 1.92
CA ASN A 68 -18.02 -24.71 1.70
C ASN A 68 -17.10 -24.37 0.50
N ILE A 69 -16.87 -23.09 0.26
CA ILE A 69 -16.18 -22.52 -0.89
C ILE A 69 -14.91 -21.84 -0.39
N VAL A 70 -13.76 -22.30 -0.90
CA VAL A 70 -12.46 -21.71 -0.57
C VAL A 70 -12.07 -20.72 -1.66
N VAL A 71 -11.95 -19.44 -1.27
CA VAL A 71 -11.46 -18.39 -2.16
C VAL A 71 -9.94 -18.31 -2.04
N HIS A 72 -9.26 -18.35 -3.17
CA HIS A 72 -7.81 -18.31 -3.23
C HIS A 72 -7.35 -17.05 -3.94
N SER A 73 -6.30 -16.43 -3.41
CA SER A 73 -5.62 -15.30 -4.06
C SER A 73 -4.33 -15.80 -4.69
N TYR A 74 -3.99 -15.24 -5.84
CA TYR A 74 -2.79 -15.61 -6.58
C TYR A 74 -1.83 -14.43 -6.67
N TYR A 75 -0.54 -14.74 -6.58
CA TYR A 75 0.53 -13.75 -6.61
C TYR A 75 1.63 -14.23 -7.55
N VAL A 76 2.23 -13.28 -8.28
CA VAL A 76 3.47 -13.53 -9.01
C VAL A 76 4.62 -12.96 -8.20
N ILE A 77 5.63 -13.80 -7.97
CA ILE A 77 6.88 -13.47 -7.33
C ILE A 77 7.95 -13.33 -8.42
N ILE A 78 8.50 -12.14 -8.55
CA ILE A 78 9.41 -11.72 -9.61
C ILE A 78 10.77 -11.44 -8.97
N PRO A 79 11.87 -12.08 -9.42
CA PRO A 79 13.18 -11.80 -8.87
C PRO A 79 13.74 -10.46 -9.37
N SER A 80 14.51 -9.78 -8.52
CA SER A 80 15.29 -8.59 -8.86
C SER A 80 16.79 -8.89 -8.75
N ASP A 81 17.56 -8.18 -9.57
CA ASP A 81 19.02 -8.07 -9.52
C ASP A 81 19.58 -7.59 -8.17
N SER A 82 18.78 -6.88 -7.37
CA SER A 82 19.12 -6.44 -6.01
C SER A 82 19.04 -7.54 -4.93
N ALA A 83 18.95 -8.82 -5.34
CA ALA A 83 18.73 -9.96 -4.44
C ALA A 83 17.46 -9.83 -3.57
N THR A 84 16.41 -9.25 -4.14
CA THR A 84 15.07 -9.17 -3.56
C THR A 84 14.04 -9.84 -4.45
N LEU A 85 12.87 -10.16 -3.89
CA LEU A 85 11.74 -10.69 -4.66
C LEU A 85 10.58 -9.70 -4.58
N LEU A 86 10.05 -9.31 -5.74
CA LEU A 86 8.87 -8.46 -5.86
C LEU A 86 7.63 -9.34 -5.96
N VAL A 87 6.60 -9.01 -5.18
CA VAL A 87 5.31 -9.71 -5.20
C VAL A 87 4.24 -8.79 -5.77
N LYS A 88 3.51 -9.26 -6.77
CA LYS A 88 2.35 -8.57 -7.35
C LYS A 88 1.11 -9.48 -7.30
N ALA A 89 -0.05 -8.91 -7.01
CA ALA A 89 -1.31 -9.64 -7.04
C ALA A 89 -1.75 -9.89 -8.49
N VAL A 90 -2.37 -11.05 -8.74
CA VAL A 90 -2.86 -11.45 -10.06
C VAL A 90 -4.36 -11.21 -10.14
N ALA A 91 -4.79 -10.41 -11.11
CA ALA A 91 -6.19 -10.21 -11.43
C ALA A 91 -6.71 -11.48 -12.12
N ILE A 92 -7.36 -12.33 -11.32
CA ILE A 92 -8.06 -13.50 -11.83
C ILE A 92 -9.28 -13.09 -12.66
N ARG A 93 -9.83 -14.03 -13.43
CA ARG A 93 -10.92 -13.80 -14.39
C ARG A 93 -12.12 -13.09 -13.75
N GLU A 94 -12.44 -13.41 -12.51
CA GLU A 94 -13.57 -12.86 -11.75
C GLU A 94 -13.36 -11.40 -11.34
N LEU A 95 -12.11 -10.92 -11.32
CA LEU A 95 -11.76 -9.53 -11.01
C LEU A 95 -11.65 -8.64 -12.27
N LEU A 96 -11.69 -9.25 -13.45
CA LEU A 96 -11.58 -8.55 -14.72
C LEU A 96 -12.98 -8.27 -15.26
N LEU A 97 -13.18 -7.04 -15.72
CA LEU A 97 -14.37 -6.72 -16.51
C LEU A 97 -14.37 -7.57 -17.79
N PRO A 98 -15.54 -7.99 -18.30
CA PRO A 98 -15.63 -8.68 -19.58
C PRO A 98 -14.93 -7.85 -20.66
N SER A 99 -13.82 -8.39 -21.16
CA SER A 99 -13.01 -7.78 -22.21
C SER A 99 -12.60 -8.86 -23.19
N ALA A 100 -12.63 -8.54 -24.48
CA ALA A 100 -11.93 -9.34 -25.47
C ALA A 100 -10.45 -9.08 -25.25
N PHE A 101 -9.78 -9.96 -24.49
CA PHE A 101 -8.32 -9.88 -24.37
C PHE A 101 -7.75 -9.98 -25.78
N PRO A 102 -7.07 -8.93 -26.29
CA PRO A 102 -6.54 -8.98 -27.64
C PRO A 102 -5.58 -10.17 -27.71
N ALA A 103 -5.70 -10.96 -28.77
CA ALA A 103 -4.72 -12.00 -29.05
C ALA A 103 -3.33 -11.35 -29.10
N LEU A 104 -2.32 -12.03 -28.56
CA LEU A 104 -0.93 -11.60 -28.69
C LEU A 104 -0.69 -11.30 -30.17
N LEU A 105 -0.42 -10.04 -30.52
CA LEU A 105 -0.12 -9.62 -31.88
C LEU A 105 1.15 -10.37 -32.30
N ALA A 106 0.98 -11.43 -33.10
CA ALA A 106 2.08 -12.25 -33.59
C ALA A 106 2.98 -11.49 -34.58
N GLU A 107 2.44 -10.43 -35.20
CA GLU A 107 3.16 -9.57 -36.13
C GLU A 107 3.33 -8.19 -35.50
N HIS A 108 4.59 -7.78 -35.34
CA HIS A 108 4.90 -6.37 -35.32
C HIS A 108 4.51 -5.79 -36.69
N PRO A 109 3.93 -4.58 -36.77
CA PRO A 109 3.72 -3.90 -38.03
C PRO A 109 5.07 -3.55 -38.65
N GLU A 110 5.71 -4.53 -39.28
CA GLU A 110 6.93 -4.38 -40.03
C GLU A 110 6.62 -3.43 -41.19
N ARG A 111 7.26 -2.25 -41.20
CA ARG A 111 7.37 -1.34 -42.36
C ARG A 111 6.13 -0.57 -42.82
N ILE A 112 5.14 -0.28 -41.98
CA ILE A 112 4.13 0.70 -42.39
C ILE A 112 4.68 2.10 -42.07
N HIS A 113 4.69 2.99 -43.06
CA HIS A 113 5.22 4.37 -43.07
C HIS A 113 4.86 5.30 -41.87
N ILE A 114 4.03 4.82 -40.94
CA ILE A 114 3.59 5.44 -39.68
C ILE A 114 4.74 5.53 -38.65
N LEU A 115 5.77 4.67 -38.76
CA LEU A 115 6.91 4.74 -37.83
C LEU A 115 7.76 6.01 -37.98
N SER A 116 7.77 6.70 -39.14
CA SER A 116 8.73 7.80 -39.34
C SER A 116 8.46 9.03 -38.45
N PRO A 117 7.22 9.52 -38.27
CA PRO A 117 6.95 10.64 -37.37
C PRO A 117 7.01 10.20 -35.91
N GLU A 118 6.50 9.01 -35.57
CA GLU A 118 6.50 8.48 -34.21
C GLU A 118 7.94 8.24 -33.70
N GLN A 119 8.79 7.61 -34.51
CA GLN A 119 10.19 7.40 -34.18
C GLN A 119 10.94 8.73 -34.05
N SER A 120 10.65 9.72 -34.90
CA SER A 120 11.26 11.05 -34.79
C SER A 120 10.85 11.75 -33.48
N ALA A 121 9.59 11.61 -33.06
CA ALA A 121 9.11 12.14 -31.79
C ALA A 121 9.78 11.44 -30.60
N LEU A 122 9.90 10.10 -30.64
CA LEU A 122 10.59 9.33 -29.60
C LEU A 122 12.08 9.67 -29.51
N ASN A 123 12.75 9.88 -30.64
CA ASN A 123 14.17 10.26 -30.68
C ASN A 123 14.43 11.68 -30.14
N SER A 124 13.39 12.53 -30.09
CA SER A 124 13.49 13.87 -29.50
C SER A 124 13.34 13.87 -27.97
N LEU A 125 12.92 12.75 -27.38
CA LEU A 125 12.78 12.63 -25.93
C LEU A 125 14.15 12.48 -25.27
N GLU A 126 14.39 13.23 -24.20
CA GLU A 126 15.55 13.05 -23.35
C GLU A 126 15.42 11.72 -22.59
N VAL A 127 16.42 10.85 -22.76
CA VAL A 127 16.46 9.55 -22.09
C VAL A 127 17.39 9.65 -20.88
N GLU A 128 16.81 9.59 -19.69
CA GLU A 128 17.57 9.52 -18.46
C GLU A 128 18.22 8.14 -18.29
N VAL A 129 19.53 8.10 -17.98
CA VAL A 129 20.29 6.86 -17.78
C VAL A 129 19.82 6.11 -16.53
N ALA A 130 19.34 6.83 -15.52
CA ALA A 130 18.84 6.26 -14.29
C ALA A 130 17.71 7.13 -13.73
N TYR A 131 16.50 6.56 -13.69
CA TYR A 131 15.33 7.21 -13.12
C TYR A 131 15.11 6.72 -11.68
N ASN A 132 15.07 7.65 -10.72
CA ASN A 132 14.69 7.35 -9.33
C ASN A 132 13.26 7.85 -9.06
N PRO A 133 12.26 6.97 -8.94
CA PRO A 133 10.87 7.36 -8.68
C PRO A 133 10.69 8.20 -7.40
N LEU A 134 11.61 8.09 -6.43
CA LEU A 134 11.55 8.86 -5.18
C LEU A 134 11.82 10.36 -5.37
N HIS A 135 12.33 10.77 -6.52
CA HIS A 135 12.52 12.18 -6.85
C HIS A 135 11.22 12.88 -7.27
N LEU A 136 10.15 12.12 -7.56
CA LEU A 136 8.83 12.69 -7.89
C LEU A 136 8.23 13.42 -6.68
N LYS A 137 7.99 14.72 -6.84
CA LYS A 137 7.29 15.54 -5.85
C LYS A 137 5.84 15.70 -6.25
N SER A 138 4.95 14.89 -5.67
CA SER A 138 3.49 14.99 -5.90
C SER A 138 2.84 16.20 -5.25
N ASN A 139 3.58 16.94 -4.40
CA ASN A 139 3.06 18.04 -3.56
C ASN A 139 1.90 17.64 -2.62
N LEU A 140 1.62 16.34 -2.46
CA LEU A 140 0.50 15.84 -1.66
C LEU A 140 0.54 16.36 -0.22
N TYR A 141 1.72 16.34 0.41
CA TYR A 141 1.88 16.87 1.77
C TYR A 141 1.52 18.37 1.85
N LYS A 142 2.00 19.18 0.90
CA LYS A 142 1.70 20.62 0.84
C LYS A 142 0.20 20.87 0.65
N TYR A 143 -0.45 20.08 -0.21
CA TYR A 143 -1.89 20.13 -0.43
C TYR A 143 -2.68 19.76 0.83
N LEU A 144 -2.41 18.59 1.41
CA LEU A 144 -3.07 18.13 2.64
C LEU A 144 -2.86 19.10 3.79
N LYS A 145 -1.64 19.64 3.95
CA LYS A 145 -1.35 20.68 4.93
C LYS A 145 -2.22 21.92 4.70
N SER A 146 -2.33 22.40 3.46
CA SER A 146 -3.16 23.56 3.15
C SER A 146 -4.67 23.32 3.31
N SER A 147 -5.13 22.08 3.18
CA SER A 147 -6.56 21.72 3.29
C SER A 147 -6.96 21.49 4.74
N LEU A 148 -6.15 20.77 5.52
CA LEU A 148 -6.44 20.38 6.90
C LEU A 148 -6.07 21.47 7.91
N TYR A 149 -5.09 22.33 7.62
CA TYR A 149 -4.69 23.42 8.52
C TYR A 149 -5.35 24.76 8.20
N LYS A 150 -6.32 24.84 7.26
CA LYS A 150 -7.14 26.04 7.12
C LYS A 150 -8.06 26.14 8.33
N PRO A 151 -7.90 27.14 9.22
CA PRO A 151 -8.95 27.42 10.20
C PRO A 151 -10.25 27.69 9.44
N PRO A 152 -11.40 27.22 9.93
CA PRO A 152 -12.68 27.52 9.29
C PRO A 152 -12.76 29.03 9.13
N HIS A 153 -12.93 29.48 7.88
CA HIS A 153 -13.03 30.88 7.53
C HIS A 153 -14.03 31.52 8.49
N ARG A 154 -13.52 32.44 9.33
CA ARG A 154 -14.34 33.33 10.14
C ARG A 154 -15.32 33.96 9.16
N GLN A 155 -16.59 33.56 9.22
CA GLN A 155 -17.61 34.01 8.30
C GLN A 155 -17.55 35.53 8.27
N GLN A 156 -17.09 36.08 7.16
CA GLN A 156 -17.13 37.50 6.91
C GLN A 156 -18.62 37.84 6.86
N VAL A 157 -19.12 38.43 7.95
CA VAL A 157 -20.50 38.92 8.05
C VAL A 157 -20.67 39.94 6.93
N GLN A 158 -21.33 39.56 5.85
CA GLN A 158 -21.76 40.54 4.86
C GLN A 158 -22.88 41.39 5.48
N PRO A 159 -22.86 42.73 5.31
CA PRO A 159 -23.94 43.60 5.74
C PRO A 159 -25.22 43.26 4.95
N ARG A 160 -26.28 42.88 5.67
CA ARG A 160 -27.56 42.49 5.10
C ARG A 160 -28.35 43.74 4.70
N GLU A 161 -28.25 44.15 3.44
CA GLU A 161 -29.16 45.17 2.89
C GLU A 161 -30.46 44.53 2.35
N GLN A 162 -31.56 44.92 3.02
CA GLN A 162 -32.90 45.23 2.49
C GLN A 162 -33.81 44.09 1.96
N ARG A 163 -34.91 43.86 2.72
CA ARG A 163 -36.14 43.14 2.34
C ARG A 163 -36.95 43.93 1.30
N PRO A 164 -37.90 43.29 0.58
CA PRO A 164 -39.31 43.50 0.94
C PRO A 164 -40.20 42.24 0.97
N GLU A 165 -41.29 42.34 1.73
CA GLU A 165 -42.35 41.35 1.97
C GLU A 165 -43.30 41.11 0.78
N ARG A 166 -43.94 39.92 0.72
CA ARG A 166 -45.42 39.81 0.75
C ARG A 166 -45.96 38.35 0.71
N HIS A 167 -46.91 38.12 1.63
CA HIS A 167 -48.11 37.26 1.57
C HIS A 167 -48.05 35.71 1.66
N GLN A 168 -48.79 35.22 2.66
CA GLN A 168 -49.37 33.87 2.88
C GLN A 168 -50.84 33.86 2.35
N PRO A 169 -51.60 32.73 2.18
CA PRO A 169 -51.95 31.79 3.30
C PRO A 169 -52.45 30.33 3.02
N LYS A 170 -52.48 29.52 4.11
CA LYS A 170 -53.39 28.37 4.49
C LYS A 170 -53.37 27.06 3.65
N GLN A 171 -53.53 25.82 4.16
CA GLN A 171 -53.75 25.16 5.46
C GLN A 171 -53.58 23.61 5.29
N VAL A 172 -53.62 22.86 6.41
CA VAL A 172 -53.89 21.40 6.63
C VAL A 172 -52.70 20.53 7.08
N SER A 173 -52.82 19.94 8.29
CA SER A 173 -51.95 18.95 8.99
C SER A 173 -52.77 17.65 9.25
N PRO A 174 -52.29 16.51 9.87
CA PRO A 174 -50.98 16.20 10.51
C PRO A 174 -50.42 14.71 10.42
N LEU A 175 -49.17 14.52 10.95
CA LEU A 175 -48.46 13.29 11.50
C LEU A 175 -47.79 12.23 10.56
N PRO A 176 -46.77 11.43 11.01
CA PRO A 176 -45.61 11.65 11.92
C PRO A 176 -44.25 11.16 11.27
N PRO A 177 -43.08 11.10 11.96
CA PRO A 177 -41.76 11.35 11.36
C PRO A 177 -41.07 10.10 10.78
N GLN A 178 -40.39 10.24 9.63
CA GLN A 178 -39.41 9.25 9.17
C GLN A 178 -37.98 9.73 9.42
N SER A 179 -37.43 9.17 10.50
CA SER A 179 -36.03 8.81 10.74
C SER A 179 -34.97 9.40 9.79
N ARG A 180 -34.28 10.45 10.23
CA ARG A 180 -32.92 10.74 9.77
C ARG A 180 -31.93 10.07 10.71
N ALA A 181 -31.44 8.90 10.34
CA ALA A 181 -30.29 8.31 10.99
C ALA A 181 -29.07 9.21 10.74
N LYS A 182 -28.61 9.92 11.78
CA LYS A 182 -27.29 10.57 11.78
C LYS A 182 -26.29 9.57 12.33
N ALA A 183 -25.45 9.02 11.46
CA ALA A 183 -24.26 8.28 11.88
C ALA A 183 -23.22 9.28 12.40
N ALA A 184 -23.04 9.35 13.72
CA ALA A 184 -21.90 10.01 14.33
C ALA A 184 -20.80 8.95 14.52
N VAL A 185 -19.69 9.09 13.82
CA VAL A 185 -18.49 8.28 14.06
C VAL A 185 -17.73 8.93 15.22
N ALA A 186 -17.45 8.17 16.27
CA ALA A 186 -16.62 8.63 17.38
C ALA A 186 -15.20 8.92 16.87
N PRO A 187 -14.60 10.07 17.20
CA PRO A 187 -13.23 10.35 16.82
C PRO A 187 -12.30 9.35 17.50
N LEU A 188 -11.39 8.75 16.72
CA LEU A 188 -10.37 7.86 17.23
C LEU A 188 -9.47 8.61 18.23
N PRO A 189 -9.08 7.99 19.36
CA PRO A 189 -8.16 8.61 20.30
C PRO A 189 -6.81 8.80 19.60
N MET A 190 -6.43 10.05 19.37
CA MET A 190 -5.08 10.37 18.91
C MET A 190 -4.10 10.10 20.06
N ALA A 191 -3.10 9.25 19.81
CA ALA A 191 -2.00 9.06 20.73
C ALA A 191 -1.29 10.41 20.96
N PRO A 192 -0.95 10.77 22.20
CA PRO A 192 -0.24 12.01 22.48
C PRO A 192 1.14 11.98 21.83
N SER A 193 1.52 13.10 21.19
CA SER A 193 2.85 13.29 20.61
C SER A 193 3.93 13.24 21.72
N PRO A 194 5.10 12.63 21.48
CA PRO A 194 6.12 12.34 22.51
C PRO A 194 6.93 13.58 22.97
N LEU A 195 6.38 14.79 22.86
CA LEU A 195 7.08 16.02 23.22
C LEU A 195 6.30 16.80 24.27
N GLN A 196 6.17 16.23 25.47
CA GLN A 196 6.14 17.04 26.70
C GLN A 196 6.96 16.37 27.78
N THR A 197 8.09 16.99 28.05
CA THR A 197 8.98 16.80 29.20
C THR A 197 8.19 16.84 30.51
N PHE A 198 8.07 15.70 31.18
CA PHE A 198 7.66 15.64 32.59
C PHE A 198 8.82 16.10 33.46
N ARG A 199 8.59 17.13 34.29
CA ARG A 199 9.43 17.45 35.46
C ARG A 199 9.02 16.54 36.63
N PRO A 200 9.97 16.14 37.50
CA PRO A 200 9.70 15.15 38.54
C PRO A 200 9.05 15.78 39.78
N GLY A 201 8.01 15.12 40.29
CA GLY A 201 7.46 15.34 41.63
C GLY A 201 7.94 14.21 42.56
N ALA A 202 8.58 14.60 43.65
CA ALA A 202 9.32 13.73 44.55
C ALA A 202 8.47 12.92 45.55
N ALA A 203 9.07 11.80 45.98
CA ALA A 203 9.08 11.21 47.32
C ALA A 203 7.89 10.37 47.83
N ARG A 204 8.15 9.05 47.97
CA ARG A 204 8.15 8.23 49.23
C ARG A 204 8.30 6.75 48.82
N ARG A 205 9.49 6.15 48.90
CA ARG A 205 10.20 5.53 50.05
C ARG A 205 9.43 4.34 50.65
N ASP A 206 10.00 3.16 50.40
CA ASP A 206 10.08 1.91 51.19
C ASP A 206 10.23 0.74 50.21
N SER A 207 11.03 -0.31 50.37
CA SER A 207 12.18 -0.69 51.19
C SER A 207 12.63 -2.05 50.62
N CYS A 208 13.95 -2.32 50.59
CA CYS A 208 14.60 -3.64 50.79
C CYS A 208 14.13 -4.85 49.92
N GLU A 209 14.94 -5.64 49.20
CA GLU A 209 16.28 -6.15 49.51
C GLU A 209 17.06 -6.55 48.25
N HIS A 210 18.38 -6.49 48.41
CA HIS A 210 19.45 -6.98 47.56
C HIS A 210 19.40 -8.50 47.34
N SER A 211 19.86 -8.97 46.16
CA SER A 211 21.09 -9.78 46.07
C SER A 211 21.53 -10.07 44.61
N PRO A 212 22.83 -10.36 44.38
CA PRO A 212 23.55 -9.92 43.19
C PRO A 212 24.02 -11.03 42.24
N LEU A 213 24.60 -10.56 41.12
CA LEU A 213 25.25 -11.23 39.99
C LEU A 213 26.25 -12.37 40.35
N PRO A 214 26.51 -13.31 39.41
CA PRO A 214 27.49 -14.39 39.58
C PRO A 214 28.93 -13.89 39.42
N LYS A 215 29.84 -14.47 40.21
CA LYS A 215 31.29 -14.27 40.12
C LYS A 215 31.91 -15.12 39.00
N GLU A 216 32.85 -14.51 38.31
CA GLU A 216 33.80 -15.11 37.36
C GLU A 216 35.09 -15.57 38.07
N TYR A 217 35.65 -16.69 37.57
CA TYR A 217 37.02 -17.28 37.62
C TYR A 217 37.79 -17.50 38.94
N ASP A 218 38.30 -18.73 39.13
CA ASP A 218 39.75 -19.07 39.04
C ASP A 218 40.00 -20.60 39.11
N GLU A 219 41.08 -21.01 38.41
CA GLU A 219 41.70 -22.37 38.17
C GLU A 219 41.08 -23.34 37.16
#